data_AF-A0A0B5I3W7-F1
#
_entry.id   AF-A0A0B5I3W7-F1
#
_cell.length_a   1.000
_cell.length_b   1.000
_cell.length_c   1.000
_cell.angle_alpha   90.00
_cell.angle_beta   90.00
_cell.angle_gamma   90.00
#
_symmetry.space_group_name_H-M   'P 1'
#
loop_
_entity.id
_entity.type
_entity.pdbx_description
1 polymer ?
#
loop_
_entity_poly.entity_id
_entity_poly.type
_entity_poly.pdbx_seq_one_letter_code
_entity_poly.pdbx_strand_id
1 'polypeptide(L)'
;MRDDAWLRNRMLEIWQIRFMDVPMKNEVKIRFKGKWKTKFGHIRMKNNITEIVVNSLFKHEDVPQYIIDLTIAHELIHYSHGFQSPLERRYHYPHQGGIVRKELKKRGFRDAMQMERKIFRKEWPEIFKRIRS
;
A
#
# COMPACT_ATOMS: atom_id res chain seq x y z
N MET A 1 -15.89 -11.01 2.52
CA MET A 1 -14.51 -11.09 1.95
C MET A 1 -14.34 -9.99 0.92
N ARG A 2 -13.24 -9.24 1.00
CA ARG A 2 -12.98 -8.10 0.09
C ARG A 2 -12.55 -8.59 -1.29
N ASP A 3 -12.93 -7.86 -2.34
CA ASP A 3 -12.57 -8.15 -3.73
C ASP A 3 -11.77 -7.01 -4.38
N ASP A 4 -11.37 -7.18 -5.64
CA ASP A 4 -10.56 -6.20 -6.36
C ASP A 4 -11.34 -4.89 -6.63
N ALA A 5 -12.68 -4.95 -6.74
CA ALA A 5 -13.52 -3.77 -6.90
C ALA A 5 -13.52 -2.91 -5.62
N TRP A 6 -13.69 -3.54 -4.46
CA TRP A 6 -13.55 -2.91 -3.15
C TRP A 6 -12.16 -2.28 -2.99
N LEU A 7 -11.10 -3.00 -3.36
CA LEU A 7 -9.72 -2.52 -3.23
C LEU A 7 -9.46 -1.31 -4.12
N ARG A 8 -10.00 -1.32 -5.34
CA ARG A 8 -9.92 -0.18 -6.26
C ARG A 8 -10.62 1.05 -5.70
N ASN A 9 -11.85 0.90 -5.21
CA ASN A 9 -12.59 2.00 -4.60
C ASN A 9 -11.84 2.57 -3.40
N ARG A 10 -11.28 1.69 -2.56
CA ARG A 10 -10.49 2.11 -1.40
C ARG A 10 -9.23 2.89 -1.78
N MET A 11 -8.53 2.47 -2.84
CA MET A 11 -7.39 3.22 -3.36
C MET A 11 -7.79 4.61 -3.85
N LEU A 12 -8.91 4.71 -4.59
CA LEU A 12 -9.40 5.99 -5.10
C LEU A 12 -9.79 6.95 -3.97
N GLU A 13 -10.47 6.46 -2.92
CA GLU A 13 -10.76 7.25 -1.70
C GLU A 13 -9.49 7.76 -1.03
N ILE A 14 -8.50 6.88 -0.80
CA ILE A 14 -7.22 7.27 -0.21
C ILE A 14 -6.52 8.31 -1.08
N TRP A 15 -6.55 8.14 -2.40
CA TRP A 15 -5.96 9.09 -3.33
C TRP A 15 -6.63 10.45 -3.21
N GLN A 16 -7.95 10.52 -3.29
CA GLN A 16 -8.71 11.76 -3.22
C GLN A 16 -8.51 12.50 -1.90
N ILE A 17 -8.47 11.79 -0.78
CA ILE A 17 -8.37 12.41 0.55
C ILE A 17 -6.93 12.78 0.89
N ARG A 18 -5.95 11.95 0.52
CA ARG A 18 -4.57 12.03 1.03
C ARG A 18 -3.52 12.32 -0.02
N PHE A 19 -3.83 12.22 -1.31
CA PHE A 19 -2.91 12.38 -2.44
C PHE A 19 -3.50 13.24 -3.57
N MET A 20 -4.44 14.14 -3.26
CA MET A 20 -5.01 15.05 -4.27
C MET A 20 -3.96 15.95 -4.94
N ASP A 21 -2.84 16.19 -4.26
CA ASP A 21 -1.67 16.93 -4.75
C ASP A 21 -0.81 16.13 -5.75
N VAL A 22 -1.05 14.82 -5.90
CA VAL A 22 -0.26 13.94 -6.75
C VAL A 22 -0.99 13.70 -8.07
N PRO A 23 -0.43 14.13 -9.21
CA PRO A 23 -1.07 13.93 -10.51
C PRO A 23 -1.00 12.44 -10.93
N MET A 24 -2.12 11.89 -11.39
CA MET A 24 -2.21 10.55 -11.97
C MET A 24 -1.85 10.62 -13.46
N LYS A 25 -0.55 10.60 -13.77
CA LYS A 25 -0.02 10.79 -15.15
C LYS A 25 -0.15 9.54 -16.04
N ASN A 26 -0.55 8.42 -15.48
CA ASN A 26 -0.80 7.18 -16.21
C ASN A 26 -1.86 6.32 -15.50
N GLU A 27 -2.29 5.25 -16.15
CA GLU A 27 -3.24 4.31 -15.55
C GLU A 27 -2.60 3.62 -14.33
N VAL A 28 -3.28 3.73 -13.18
CA VAL A 28 -2.88 3.04 -11.94
C VAL A 28 -3.91 1.95 -11.62
N LYS A 29 -3.48 0.69 -11.74
CA LYS A 29 -4.27 -0.49 -11.38
C LYS A 29 -3.90 -0.97 -10.00
N ILE A 30 -4.88 -1.49 -9.26
CA ILE A 30 -4.67 -2.16 -7.99
C ILE A 30 -5.42 -3.48 -7.97
N ARG A 31 -4.82 -4.52 -7.39
CA ARG A 31 -5.46 -5.82 -7.20
C ARG A 31 -4.85 -6.62 -6.06
N PHE A 32 -5.59 -7.60 -5.59
CA PHE A 32 -5.06 -8.62 -4.70
C PHE A 32 -4.30 -9.70 -5.48
N LYS A 33 -3.12 -10.06 -5.02
CA LYS A 33 -2.35 -11.18 -5.59
C LYS A 33 -1.39 -11.77 -4.56
N GLY A 34 -1.13 -13.07 -4.68
CA GLY A 34 -0.12 -13.79 -3.91
C GLY A 34 -0.48 -13.97 -2.44
N LYS A 35 -0.04 -15.08 -1.86
CA LYS A 35 -0.20 -15.39 -0.43
C LYS A 35 1.17 -15.30 0.26
N TRP A 36 1.63 -14.09 0.59
CA TRP A 36 2.97 -13.88 1.17
C TRP A 36 2.94 -13.74 2.69
N LYS A 37 3.95 -14.29 3.37
CA LYS A 37 4.09 -14.14 4.83
C LYS A 37 4.67 -12.78 5.24
N THR A 38 5.62 -12.27 4.45
CA THR A 38 6.49 -11.14 4.84
C THR A 38 6.35 -9.90 3.94
N LYS A 39 5.49 -9.95 2.93
CA LYS A 39 5.28 -8.85 1.97
C LYS A 39 3.80 -8.47 1.94
N PHE A 40 3.51 -7.20 2.24
CA PHE A 40 2.14 -6.69 2.31
C PHE A 40 1.66 -6.11 0.97
N GLY A 41 2.56 -5.46 0.25
CA GLY A 41 2.31 -4.96 -1.08
C GLY A 41 3.58 -4.78 -1.89
N HIS A 42 3.42 -4.38 -3.13
CA HIS A 42 4.47 -3.79 -3.95
C HIS A 42 3.86 -3.03 -5.12
N ILE A 43 4.61 -2.08 -5.65
CA ILE A 43 4.31 -1.35 -6.87
C ILE A 43 5.28 -1.74 -7.99
N ARG A 44 4.79 -1.75 -9.23
CA ARG A 44 5.62 -1.91 -10.44
C ARG A 44 5.01 -1.14 -11.60
N MET A 45 5.84 -0.66 -12.52
CA MET A 45 5.39 -0.06 -13.77
C MET A 45 5.81 -0.92 -14.96
N LYS A 46 4.89 -1.16 -15.89
CA LYS A 46 5.15 -1.83 -17.16
C LYS A 46 4.29 -1.23 -18.26
N ASN A 47 4.86 -0.94 -19.42
CA ASN A 47 4.15 -0.39 -20.58
C ASN A 47 3.32 0.85 -20.22
N ASN A 48 3.90 1.79 -19.46
CA ASN A 48 3.23 2.98 -18.94
C ASN A 48 1.99 2.71 -18.07
N ILE A 49 1.79 1.50 -17.56
CA ILE A 49 0.75 1.18 -16.58
C ILE A 49 1.43 0.89 -15.25
N THR A 50 1.02 1.60 -14.20
CA THR A 50 1.46 1.33 -12.84
C THR A 50 0.50 0.31 -12.22
N GLU A 51 1.05 -0.76 -11.66
CA GLU A 51 0.31 -1.80 -10.96
C GLU A 51 0.74 -1.82 -9.50
N ILE A 52 -0.21 -1.56 -8.61
CA ILE A 52 -0.11 -1.80 -7.18
C ILE A 52 -0.67 -3.19 -6.90
N VAL A 53 0.07 -3.98 -6.16
CA VAL A 53 -0.35 -5.31 -5.75
C VAL A 53 -0.41 -5.34 -4.24
N VAL A 54 -1.57 -5.71 -3.71
CA VAL A 54 -1.77 -5.98 -2.28
C VAL A 54 -1.83 -7.48 -2.06
N ASN A 55 -1.27 -7.96 -0.96
CA ASN A 55 -1.27 -9.36 -0.57
C ASN A 55 -2.71 -9.91 -0.52
N SER A 56 -2.99 -11.02 -1.21
CA SER A 56 -4.34 -11.56 -1.29
C SER A 56 -4.89 -12.09 0.03
N LEU A 57 -4.03 -12.33 1.03
CA LEU A 57 -4.48 -12.68 2.38
C LEU A 57 -5.31 -11.54 3.01
N PHE A 58 -5.11 -10.30 2.57
CA PHE A 58 -5.83 -9.13 3.09
C PHE A 58 -7.29 -9.06 2.61
N LYS A 59 -7.70 -9.97 1.71
CA LYS A 59 -9.12 -10.20 1.38
C LYS A 59 -9.92 -10.64 2.61
N HIS A 60 -9.26 -11.34 3.54
CA HIS A 60 -9.89 -11.84 4.76
C HIS A 60 -10.16 -10.70 5.75
N GLU A 61 -11.33 -10.73 6.40
CA GLU A 61 -11.77 -9.65 7.29
C GLU A 61 -11.01 -9.63 8.62
N ASP A 62 -10.43 -10.76 9.04
CA ASP A 62 -9.41 -10.87 10.09
C ASP A 62 -8.24 -9.90 9.91
N VAL A 63 -7.95 -9.48 8.68
CA VAL A 63 -6.95 -8.44 8.43
C VAL A 63 -7.63 -7.08 8.60
N PRO A 64 -7.20 -6.26 9.58
CA PRO A 64 -7.81 -4.96 9.80
C PRO A 64 -7.64 -4.04 8.59
N GLN A 65 -8.70 -3.29 8.27
CA GLN A 65 -8.72 -2.43 7.09
C GLN A 65 -7.58 -1.40 7.07
N TYR A 66 -7.17 -0.86 8.22
CA TYR A 66 -6.08 0.12 8.28
C TYR A 66 -4.73 -0.44 7.80
N ILE A 67 -4.52 -1.76 7.84
CA ILE A 67 -3.31 -2.40 7.28
C ILE A 67 -3.33 -2.30 5.75
N ILE A 68 -4.51 -2.47 5.15
CA ILE A 68 -4.70 -2.32 3.71
C ILE A 68 -4.51 -0.86 3.32
N ASP A 69 -5.11 0.07 4.07
CA ASP A 69 -4.99 1.51 3.82
C ASP A 69 -3.53 1.97 3.89
N LEU A 70 -2.81 1.51 4.92
CA LEU A 70 -1.39 1.79 5.10
C LEU A 70 -0.55 1.21 3.96
N THR A 71 -0.87 -0.01 3.51
CA THR A 71 -0.19 -0.65 2.37
C THR A 71 -0.42 0.15 1.09
N ILE A 72 -1.67 0.53 0.79
CA ILE A 72 -1.98 1.37 -0.37
C ILE A 72 -1.23 2.69 -0.29
N ALA A 73 -1.29 3.39 0.85
CA ALA A 73 -0.62 4.67 1.03
C ALA A 73 0.91 4.55 0.87
N HIS A 74 1.50 3.45 1.31
CA HIS A 74 2.93 3.18 1.12
C HIS A 74 3.30 3.11 -0.37
N GLU A 75 2.54 2.32 -1.14
CA GLU A 75 2.76 2.17 -2.58
C GLU A 75 2.46 3.47 -3.35
N LEU A 76 1.44 4.23 -2.94
CA LEU A 76 1.15 5.57 -3.50
C LEU A 76 2.26 6.59 -3.20
N ILE A 77 2.94 6.48 -2.06
CA ILE A 77 4.10 7.32 -1.79
C ILE A 77 5.25 6.99 -2.73
N HIS A 78 5.49 5.70 -3.01
CA HIS A 78 6.46 5.32 -4.05
C HIS A 78 6.12 5.97 -5.38
N TYR A 79 4.86 5.88 -5.81
CA TYR A 79 4.38 6.55 -7.02
C TYR A 79 4.65 8.06 -6.97
N SER A 80 4.21 8.75 -5.90
CA SER A 80 4.35 10.21 -5.74
C SER A 80 5.80 10.70 -5.75
N HIS A 81 6.74 9.83 -5.37
CA HIS A 81 8.17 10.12 -5.35
C HIS A 81 8.87 9.79 -6.68
N GLY A 82 8.14 9.34 -7.70
CA GLY A 82 8.69 8.98 -9.00
C GLY A 82 9.12 7.52 -9.13
N PHE A 83 8.89 6.67 -8.13
CA PHE A 83 9.23 5.25 -8.21
C PHE A 83 8.08 4.47 -8.84
N GLN A 84 8.38 3.69 -9.89
CA GLN A 84 7.39 2.89 -10.60
C GLN A 84 6.21 3.75 -11.11
N SER A 85 6.54 4.95 -11.59
CA SER A 85 5.61 5.95 -12.09
C SER A 85 6.29 6.77 -13.20
N PRO A 86 5.53 7.50 -14.04
CA PRO A 86 6.07 8.47 -14.99
C PRO A 86 6.39 9.83 -14.34
N LEU A 87 6.26 9.98 -13.02
CA LEU A 87 6.64 11.21 -12.32
C LEU A 87 8.16 11.32 -12.23
N GLU A 88 8.65 12.56 -12.16
CA GLU A 88 10.06 12.82 -11.92
C GLU A 88 10.49 12.24 -10.57
N ARG A 89 11.66 11.60 -10.58
CA ARG A 89 12.20 10.94 -9.40
C ARG A 89 12.73 11.97 -8.40
N ARG A 90 12.04 12.11 -7.27
CA ARG A 90 12.39 13.07 -6.21
C ARG A 90 13.60 12.65 -5.37
N TYR A 91 13.92 11.35 -5.35
CA TYR A 91 14.95 10.78 -4.49
C TYR A 91 15.76 9.67 -5.17
N HIS A 92 17.03 9.54 -4.81
CA HIS A 92 17.88 8.51 -5.39
C HIS A 92 17.49 7.08 -4.95
N TYR A 93 17.00 6.84 -3.73
CA TYR A 93 16.46 5.53 -3.34
C TYR A 93 15.09 5.62 -2.66
N PRO A 94 14.21 4.60 -2.83
CA PRO A 94 12.82 4.64 -2.36
C PRO A 94 12.66 4.80 -0.85
N HIS A 95 13.61 4.35 -0.03
CA HIS A 95 13.51 4.46 1.43
C HIS A 95 14.67 5.24 2.07
N GLN A 96 15.44 5.99 1.27
CA GLN A 96 16.60 6.73 1.76
C GLN A 96 16.22 7.66 2.93
N GLY A 97 16.93 7.58 4.05
CA GLY A 97 16.66 8.44 5.21
C GLY A 97 15.23 8.34 5.77
N GLY A 98 14.51 7.25 5.48
CA GLY A 98 13.14 7.03 5.93
C GLY A 98 12.09 7.93 5.29
N ILE A 99 12.34 8.47 4.09
CA ILE A 99 11.43 9.38 3.38
C ILE A 99 9.99 8.88 3.29
N VAL A 100 9.77 7.59 2.97
CA VAL A 100 8.41 7.02 2.90
C VAL A 100 7.71 7.09 4.25
N ARG A 101 8.43 6.77 5.33
CA ARG A 101 7.89 6.85 6.69
C ARG A 101 7.60 8.29 7.10
N LYS A 102 8.43 9.26 6.69
CA LYS A 102 8.20 10.68 6.95
C LYS A 102 6.95 11.16 6.20
N GLU A 103 6.80 10.78 4.94
CA GLU A 103 5.66 11.16 4.10
C GLU A 103 4.35 10.49 4.57
N LEU A 104 4.38 9.21 4.96
CA LEU A 104 3.23 8.53 5.60
C LEU A 104 2.74 9.30 6.83
N LYS A 105 3.66 9.73 7.71
CA LYS A 105 3.32 10.53 8.88
C LYS A 105 2.73 11.88 8.50
N LYS A 106 3.32 12.57 7.52
CA LYS A 106 2.84 13.85 7.02
C LYS A 106 1.42 13.75 6.44
N ARG A 107 1.13 12.64 5.76
CA ARG A 107 -0.19 12.33 5.19
C ARG A 107 -1.17 11.74 6.20
N GLY A 108 -0.83 11.71 7.49
CA GLY A 108 -1.72 11.34 8.60
C GLY A 108 -1.86 9.84 8.87
N PHE A 109 -0.92 9.00 8.41
CA PHE A 109 -0.92 7.55 8.68
C PHE A 109 -0.11 7.16 9.93
N ARG A 110 0.25 8.13 10.79
CA ARG A 110 1.12 7.88 11.96
C ARG A 110 0.57 6.79 12.87
N ASP A 111 -0.73 6.80 13.16
CA ASP A 111 -1.32 5.86 14.11
C ASP A 111 -1.48 4.47 13.48
N ALA A 112 -1.87 4.41 12.20
CA ALA A 112 -1.87 3.17 11.41
C ALA A 112 -0.49 2.49 11.42
N MET A 113 0.61 3.25 11.28
CA MET A 113 1.97 2.70 11.37
C MET A 113 2.31 2.13 12.76
N GLN A 114 1.81 2.75 13.84
CA GLN A 114 2.05 2.24 15.19
C GLN A 114 1.27 0.95 15.44
N MET A 115 0.00 0.93 15.01
CA MET A 115 -0.87 -0.24 15.11
C MET A 115 -0.38 -1.40 14.23
N GLU A 116 0.09 -1.14 13.01
CA GLU A 116 0.70 -2.14 12.13
C GLU A 116 1.88 -2.84 12.80
N ARG A 117 2.79 -2.08 13.42
CA ARG A 117 3.95 -2.65 14.14
C ARG A 117 3.53 -3.58 15.27
N LYS A 118 2.46 -3.24 15.99
CA LYS A 118 1.91 -4.07 17.06
C LYS A 118 1.36 -5.38 16.49
N ILE A 119 0.50 -5.29 15.48
CA ILE A 119 -0.09 -6.48 14.83
C ILE A 119 1.00 -7.36 14.23
N PHE A 120 1.92 -6.80 13.46
CA PHE A 120 2.95 -7.58 12.78
C PHE A 120 3.79 -8.42 13.74
N ARG A 121 4.10 -7.87 14.92
CA ARG A 121 4.92 -8.55 15.93
C ARG A 121 4.15 -9.56 16.77
N LYS A 122 2.89 -9.27 17.10
CA LYS A 122 2.15 -10.02 18.12
C LYS A 122 1.04 -10.92 17.55
N GLU A 123 0.39 -10.48 16.48
CA GLU A 123 -0.88 -11.05 16.02
C GLU A 123 -0.78 -11.66 14.62
N TRP A 124 0.07 -11.10 13.75
CA TRP A 124 0.22 -11.55 12.37
C TRP A 124 0.59 -13.02 12.21
N PRO A 125 1.48 -13.63 13.03
CA PRO A 125 1.77 -15.06 12.92
C PRO A 125 0.52 -15.94 13.08
N GLU A 126 -0.37 -15.58 14.01
CA GLU A 126 -1.60 -16.33 14.27
C GLU A 126 -2.67 -16.03 13.23
N ILE A 127 -2.86 -14.76 12.86
CA ILE A 127 -3.75 -14.37 11.75
C ILE A 127 -3.34 -15.12 10.47
N PHE A 128 -2.05 -15.10 10.13
CA PHE A 128 -1.51 -15.78 8.95
C PHE A 128 -1.77 -17.28 8.98
N LYS A 129 -1.59 -17.97 10.12
CA LYS A 129 -1.91 -19.40 10.23
C LYS A 129 -3.39 -19.67 9.93
N ARG A 130 -4.30 -18.82 10.42
CA ARG A 130 -5.76 -18.97 10.19
C ARG A 130 -6.17 -18.75 8.74
N ILE A 131 -5.59 -17.75 8.06
CA ILE A 131 -6.08 -17.30 6.75
C ILE A 131 -5.27 -17.81 5.55
N ARG A 132 -4.17 -18.53 5.78
CA ARG A 132 -3.30 -19.02 4.69
C ARG A 132 -3.92 -20.19 3.91
N SER A 133 -4.85 -20.93 4.52
CA SER A 133 -5.54 -22.09 3.92
C SER A 133 -6.02 -21.82 2.49
#